data_AF-A0A8T4CJW0-F1
#
_entry.id   AF-A0A8T4CJW0-F1
#
_cell.length_a   1.000
_cell.length_b   1.000
_cell.length_c   1.000
_cell.angle_alpha   90.00
_cell.angle_beta   90.00
_cell.angle_gamma   90.00
#
_symmetry.space_group_name_H-M   'P 1'
#
loop_
_entity.id
_entity.type
_entity.pdbx_description
1 polymer ?
#
loop_
_entity_poly.entity_id
_entity_poly.type
_entity_poly.pdbx_seq_one_letter_code
_entity_poly.pdbx_strand_id
1 'polypeptide(L)'
;MARNSTNSGTYIPSKQQLAFLEAYLSQEVDSTIESICQASGVPRRTYYNWRENSHFNDWFLYELRDATDRFTPAVIINLFKKASSSDATAALIELALEFARLLPKEGREPERATDEEIERRAAEEAIKLLAEAQEICE
;
A
#
# COMPACT_ATOMS: atom_id res chain seq x y z
N MET A 1 1.31 13.25 -16.47
CA MET A 1 2.48 13.13 -17.37
C MET A 1 3.29 11.91 -16.92
N ALA A 2 3.17 10.77 -17.61
CA ALA A 2 3.90 9.55 -17.27
C ALA A 2 5.40 9.73 -17.58
N ARG A 3 6.26 9.57 -16.56
CA ARG A 3 7.72 9.61 -16.72
C ARG A 3 8.23 8.18 -16.79
N ASN A 4 9.00 7.88 -17.84
CA ASN A 4 9.79 6.67 -17.99
C ASN A 4 10.78 6.56 -16.82
N SER A 5 10.49 5.74 -15.81
CA SER A 5 11.45 5.43 -14.74
C SER A 5 12.24 4.19 -15.14
N THR A 6 13.50 4.42 -15.49
CA THR A 6 14.48 3.41 -15.87
C THR A 6 15.01 2.69 -14.63
N ASN A 7 14.41 1.56 -14.25
CA ASN A 7 15.11 0.45 -13.58
C ASN A 7 14.37 -0.92 -13.59
N SER A 8 13.58 -1.20 -14.64
CA SER A 8 13.12 -2.54 -15.02
C SER A 8 13.27 -2.69 -16.54
N GLY A 9 14.52 -2.69 -17.00
CA GLY A 9 14.86 -2.59 -18.42
C GLY A 9 14.04 -3.56 -19.28
N THR A 10 13.18 -2.99 -20.14
CA THR A 10 12.38 -3.60 -21.23
C THR A 10 10.90 -3.90 -20.97
N TYR A 11 10.31 -3.71 -19.78
CA TYR A 11 8.84 -3.79 -19.68
C TYR A 11 8.19 -2.45 -20.03
N ILE A 12 7.37 -2.43 -21.09
CA ILE A 12 6.62 -1.24 -21.51
C ILE A 12 5.15 -1.45 -21.11
N PRO A 13 4.66 -0.77 -20.06
CA PRO A 13 3.27 -0.90 -19.64
C PRO A 13 2.34 -0.31 -20.71
N SER A 14 1.19 -0.96 -20.90
CA SER A 14 0.11 -0.43 -21.73
C SER A 14 -0.57 0.77 -21.06
N LYS A 15 -1.31 1.55 -21.86
CA LYS A 15 -2.11 2.68 -21.35
C LYS A 15 -3.10 2.25 -20.26
N GLN A 16 -3.68 1.06 -20.38
CA GLN A 16 -4.61 0.53 -19.38
C GLN A 16 -3.92 0.18 -18.06
N GLN A 17 -2.69 -0.35 -18.12
CA GLN A 17 -1.90 -0.65 -16.93
C GLN A 17 -1.45 0.61 -16.21
N LEU A 18 -1.12 1.67 -16.96
CA LEU A 18 -0.82 2.99 -16.38
C LEU A 18 -2.06 3.61 -15.71
N ALA A 19 -3.23 3.55 -16.36
CA ALA A 19 -4.49 4.02 -15.78
C ALA A 19 -4.88 3.23 -14.51
N PHE A 20 -4.61 1.92 -14.51
CA PHE A 20 -4.80 1.07 -13.34
C PHE A 20 -3.86 1.47 -12.19
N LEU A 21 -2.56 1.68 -12.47
CA LEU A 21 -1.59 2.14 -11.48
C LEU A 21 -1.96 3.52 -10.90
N GLU A 22 -2.42 4.45 -11.73
CA GLU A 22 -2.88 5.77 -11.28
C GLU A 22 -4.10 5.66 -10.35
N ALA A 23 -5.09 4.83 -10.71
CA ALA A 23 -6.23 4.56 -9.85
C ALA A 23 -5.82 3.86 -8.54
N TYR A 24 -4.84 2.96 -8.61
CA TYR A 24 -4.32 2.25 -7.44
C TYR A 24 -3.62 3.18 -6.45
N LEU A 25 -2.90 4.18 -6.95
CA LEU A 25 -2.18 5.15 -6.13
C LEU A 25 -3.05 6.35 -5.71
N SER A 26 -4.30 6.44 -6.20
CA SER A 26 -5.20 7.53 -5.88
C SER A 26 -5.74 7.43 -4.46
N GLN A 27 -5.74 8.55 -3.74
CA GLN A 27 -6.37 8.65 -2.42
C GLN A 27 -7.90 8.73 -2.49
N GLU A 28 -8.46 8.99 -3.67
CA GLU A 28 -9.91 9.15 -3.89
C GLU A 28 -10.60 7.83 -4.22
N VAL A 29 -9.83 6.77 -4.50
CA VAL A 29 -10.35 5.46 -4.89
C VAL A 29 -10.14 4.49 -3.73
N ASP A 30 -11.18 3.75 -3.37
CA ASP A 30 -11.06 2.70 -2.37
C ASP A 30 -10.00 1.67 -2.79
N SER A 31 -9.21 1.19 -1.82
CA SER A 31 -8.08 0.27 -2.08
C SER A 31 -8.48 -1.14 -2.52
N THR A 32 -9.77 -1.39 -2.78
CA THR A 32 -10.22 -2.68 -3.30
C THR A 32 -9.92 -2.81 -4.79
N ILE A 33 -9.49 -4.00 -5.21
CA ILE A 33 -9.23 -4.27 -6.64
C ILE A 33 -10.46 -4.00 -7.51
N GLU A 34 -11.66 -4.20 -6.98
CA GLU A 34 -12.92 -3.91 -7.68
C GLU A 34 -13.11 -2.41 -7.92
N SER A 35 -12.96 -1.58 -6.89
CA SER A 35 -13.05 -0.12 -7.01
C SER A 35 -11.97 0.44 -7.93
N ILE A 36 -10.74 -0.09 -7.87
CA ILE A 36 -9.62 0.32 -8.73
C ILE A 36 -9.87 -0.07 -10.19
N CYS A 37 -10.38 -1.28 -10.44
CA CYS A 37 -10.78 -1.74 -11.77
C CYS A 37 -11.89 -0.85 -12.36
N GLN A 38 -12.89 -0.51 -11.54
CA GLN A 38 -13.99 0.37 -11.94
C GLN A 38 -13.48 1.78 -12.28
N ALA A 39 -12.65 2.38 -11.42
CA ALA A 39 -12.09 3.71 -11.61
C ALA A 39 -11.16 3.80 -12.83
N SER A 40 -10.38 2.76 -13.09
CA SER A 40 -9.46 2.70 -14.25
C SER A 40 -10.12 2.25 -15.56
N GLY A 41 -11.38 1.79 -15.52
CA GLY A 41 -12.08 1.20 -16.67
C GLY A 41 -11.48 -0.15 -17.13
N VAL A 42 -10.71 -0.82 -16.27
CA VAL A 42 -10.08 -2.11 -16.57
C VAL A 42 -10.97 -3.23 -16.06
N PRO A 43 -11.36 -4.22 -16.90
CA PRO A 43 -12.10 -5.38 -16.41
C PRO A 43 -11.27 -6.16 -15.39
N ARG A 44 -11.90 -6.58 -14.28
CA ARG A 44 -11.21 -7.31 -13.20
C ARG A 44 -10.48 -8.57 -13.66
N ARG A 45 -11.04 -9.30 -14.63
CA ARG A 45 -10.38 -10.45 -15.26
C ARG A 45 -9.08 -10.07 -15.98
N THR A 46 -9.05 -8.92 -16.64
CA THR A 46 -7.86 -8.42 -17.34
C THR A 46 -6.73 -8.14 -16.36
N TYR A 47 -7.03 -7.55 -15.20
CA TYR A 47 -6.04 -7.36 -14.14
C TYR A 47 -5.45 -8.69 -13.66
N TYR A 48 -6.28 -9.69 -13.34
CA TYR A 48 -5.77 -11.00 -12.90
C TYR A 48 -4.94 -11.70 -13.97
N ASN A 49 -5.30 -11.58 -15.25
CA ASN A 49 -4.47 -12.08 -16.35
C ASN A 49 -3.10 -11.37 -16.40
N TRP A 50 -3.04 -10.06 -16.13
CA TRP A 50 -1.75 -9.36 -16.04
C TRP A 50 -0.90 -9.86 -14.87
N ARG A 51 -1.52 -10.23 -13.75
CA ARG A 51 -0.82 -10.79 -12.57
C ARG A 51 -0.18 -12.16 -12.84
N GLU A 52 -0.55 -12.84 -13.92
CA GLU A 52 0.15 -14.06 -14.37
C GLU A 52 1.46 -13.76 -15.11
N ASN A 53 1.67 -12.51 -15.56
CA ASN A 53 2.88 -12.07 -16.25
C ASN A 53 3.92 -11.56 -15.24
N SER A 54 5.05 -12.24 -15.13
CA SER A 54 6.14 -11.87 -14.21
C SER A 54 6.69 -10.47 -14.47
N HIS A 55 6.85 -10.07 -15.72
CA HIS A 55 7.35 -8.73 -16.06
C HIS A 55 6.39 -7.62 -15.65
N PHE A 56 5.08 -7.86 -15.75
CA PHE A 56 4.08 -6.92 -15.22
C PHE A 56 4.19 -6.82 -13.70
N ASN A 57 4.26 -7.95 -13.00
CA ASN A 57 4.35 -7.95 -11.54
C ASN A 57 5.61 -7.22 -11.05
N ASP A 58 6.77 -7.50 -11.64
CA ASP A 58 8.03 -6.87 -11.26
C ASP A 58 7.97 -5.35 -11.47
N TRP A 59 7.47 -4.92 -12.63
CA TRP A 59 7.26 -3.50 -12.91
C TRP A 59 6.26 -2.87 -11.95
N PHE A 60 5.10 -3.49 -11.75
CA PHE A 60 4.03 -2.94 -10.93
C PHE A 60 4.47 -2.80 -9.46
N LEU A 61 5.13 -3.81 -8.90
CA LEU A 61 5.68 -3.75 -7.53
C LEU A 61 6.80 -2.72 -7.41
N TYR A 62 7.65 -2.57 -8.44
CA TYR A 62 8.66 -1.51 -8.47
C TYR A 62 8.03 -0.12 -8.41
N GLU A 63 6.99 0.15 -9.22
CA GLU A 63 6.29 1.45 -9.21
C GLU A 63 5.59 1.72 -7.87
N LEU A 64 4.96 0.70 -7.27
CA LEU A 64 4.35 0.84 -5.93
C LEU A 64 5.40 1.16 -4.86
N ARG A 65 6.55 0.49 -4.91
CA ARG A 65 7.68 0.76 -4.01
C ARG A 65 8.23 2.16 -4.23
N ASP A 66 8.50 2.55 -5.47
CA ASP A 66 9.04 3.88 -5.79
C ASP A 66 8.07 5.00 -5.37
N ALA A 67 6.77 4.81 -5.57
CA ALA A 67 5.76 5.72 -5.05
C ALA A 67 5.84 5.82 -3.52
N THR A 68 5.87 4.68 -2.82
CA THR A 68 5.97 4.63 -1.35
C THR A 68 7.25 5.28 -0.84
N ASP A 69 8.40 4.98 -1.45
CA ASP A 69 9.71 5.52 -1.07
C ASP A 69 9.76 7.05 -1.21
N ARG A 70 9.03 7.62 -2.18
CA ARG A 70 8.91 9.09 -2.34
C ARG A 70 8.10 9.76 -1.23
N PHE A 71 7.05 9.09 -0.73
CA PHE A 71 6.19 9.66 0.31
C PHE A 71 6.73 9.38 1.73
N THR A 72 7.49 8.30 1.90
CA THR A 72 8.01 7.85 3.20
C THR A 72 8.74 8.95 3.99
N PRO A 73 9.65 9.76 3.42
CA PRO A 73 10.29 10.83 4.17
C PRO A 73 9.33 11.89 4.71
N ALA A 74 8.33 12.29 3.92
CA ALA A 74 7.36 13.31 4.34
C ALA A 74 6.47 12.79 5.47
N VAL A 75 6.04 11.53 5.36
CA VAL A 75 5.25 10.84 6.37
C VAL A 75 6.05 10.71 7.68
N ILE A 76 7.31 10.24 7.62
CA ILE A 76 8.20 10.13 8.79
C ILE A 76 8.43 11.50 9.45
N ILE A 77 8.68 12.56 8.67
CA ILE A 77 8.87 13.92 9.20
C ILE A 77 7.60 14.42 9.91
N ASN A 78 6.43 14.17 9.34
CA ASN A 78 5.17 14.53 9.98
C ASN A 78 4.94 13.76 11.28
N LEU A 79 5.38 12.48 11.35
CA LEU A 79 5.37 11.74 12.61
C LEU A 79 6.25 12.36 13.66
N PHE A 80 7.51 12.68 13.33
CA PHE A 80 8.41 13.28 14.31
C PHE A 80 7.87 14.61 14.85
N LYS A 81 7.19 15.39 14.01
CA LYS A 81 6.51 16.63 14.43
C LYS A 81 5.31 16.36 15.35
N LYS A 82 4.50 15.34 15.09
CA LYS A 82 3.34 14.99 15.94
C LYS A 82 3.74 14.28 17.23
N ALA A 83 4.78 13.44 17.18
CA ALA A 83 5.36 12.78 18.34
C ALA A 83 6.02 13.77 19.30
N SER A 84 6.68 14.80 18.77
CA SER A 84 7.23 15.90 19.58
C SER A 84 6.17 16.82 20.20
N SER A 85 4.90 16.75 19.75
CA SER A 85 3.76 17.44 20.38
C SER A 85 3.00 16.62 21.42
N SER A 86 3.62 15.56 21.97
CA SER A 86 3.10 14.70 23.07
C SER A 86 1.95 13.75 22.73
N ASP A 87 1.66 13.52 21.44
CA ASP A 87 0.72 12.48 21.00
C ASP A 87 1.36 11.55 19.97
N ALA A 88 2.49 10.95 20.37
CA ALA A 88 3.24 10.01 19.53
C ALA A 88 2.41 8.77 19.18
N THR A 89 1.51 8.36 20.08
CA THR A 89 0.64 7.20 19.88
C THR A 89 -0.38 7.45 18.76
N ALA A 90 -1.07 8.60 18.74
CA ALA A 90 -1.99 8.93 17.65
C ALA A 90 -1.26 9.06 16.31
N ALA A 91 -0.06 9.64 16.30
CA ALA A 91 0.76 9.78 15.11
C ALA A 91 1.22 8.43 14.52
N LEU A 92 1.56 7.46 15.39
CA LEU A 92 1.93 6.10 14.99
C LEU A 92 0.72 5.29 14.51
N ILE A 93 -0.47 5.51 15.07
CA ILE A 93 -1.71 4.87 14.61
C ILE A 93 -2.10 5.40 13.22
N GLU A 94 -2.06 6.71 13.01
CA GLU A 94 -2.29 7.31 11.68
C GLU A 94 -1.27 6.80 10.65
N LEU A 95 0.00 6.66 11.04
CA LEU A 95 1.04 6.08 10.19
C LEU A 95 0.70 4.66 9.75
N ALA A 96 0.35 3.81 10.73
CA ALA A 96 0.04 2.42 10.48
C ALA A 96 -1.16 2.29 9.55
N LEU A 97 -2.16 3.17 9.70
CA LEU A 97 -3.32 3.23 8.80
C LEU A 97 -2.95 3.70 7.39
N GLU A 98 -2.07 4.70 7.23
CA GLU A 98 -1.61 5.16 5.92
C GLU A 98 -0.74 4.12 5.21
N PHE A 99 0.18 3.46 5.91
CA PHE A 99 0.96 2.34 5.35
C PHE A 99 0.08 1.14 5.03
N ALA A 100 -0.88 0.78 5.89
CA ALA A 100 -1.81 -0.32 5.63
C ALA A 100 -2.74 -0.06 4.42
N ARG A 101 -2.98 1.21 4.07
CA ARG A 101 -3.70 1.59 2.83
C ARG A 101 -2.83 1.50 1.59
N LEU A 102 -1.54 1.81 1.71
CA LEU A 102 -0.57 1.81 0.60
C LEU A 102 -0.05 0.41 0.28
N LEU A 103 0.02 -0.48 1.26
CA LEU A 103 0.46 -1.86 1.05
C LEU A 103 -0.64 -2.65 0.29
N PRO A 104 -0.30 -3.32 -0.83
CA PRO A 104 -1.20 -4.28 -1.44
C PRO A 104 -1.60 -5.33 -0.40
N LYS A 105 -2.90 -5.46 -0.13
CA LYS A 105 -3.43 -6.61 0.60
C LYS A 105 -3.16 -7.83 -0.27
N GLU A 106 -2.02 -8.49 -0.06
CA GLU A 106 -1.76 -9.80 -0.63
C GLU A 106 -2.92 -10.71 -0.25
N GLY A 107 -3.39 -11.48 -1.24
CA GLY A 107 -4.59 -12.29 -1.15
C GLY A 107 -4.62 -13.17 0.10
N ARG A 108 -5.35 -12.71 1.11
CA ARG A 108 -6.27 -13.56 1.84
C ARG A 108 -7.65 -13.05 1.50
N GLU A 109 -8.43 -13.85 0.77
CA GLU A 109 -9.88 -13.69 0.85
C GLU A 109 -10.22 -13.67 2.34
N PRO A 110 -10.87 -12.62 2.86
CA PRO A 110 -11.35 -12.67 4.22
C PRO A 110 -12.47 -13.71 4.24
N GLU A 111 -12.14 -14.92 4.67
CA GLU A 111 -13.08 -15.72 5.45
C GLU A 111 -13.68 -14.75 6.48
N ARG A 112 -15.00 -14.52 6.38
CA ARG A 112 -15.75 -13.39 6.97
C ARG A 112 -15.41 -13.17 8.46
N ALA A 113 -14.32 -12.47 8.73
CA ALA A 113 -14.00 -11.93 10.03
C ALA A 113 -14.86 -10.68 10.20
N THR A 114 -15.56 -10.57 11.32
CA THR A 114 -16.30 -9.35 11.66
C THR A 114 -15.33 -8.18 11.82
N ASP A 115 -15.81 -6.95 11.68
CA ASP A 115 -14.97 -5.76 11.85
C ASP A 115 -14.21 -5.78 13.20
N GLU A 116 -14.85 -6.32 14.25
CA GLU A 116 -14.23 -6.56 15.56
C GLU A 116 -13.05 -7.54 15.52
N GLU A 117 -13.07 -8.56 14.66
CA GLU A 117 -11.95 -9.50 14.52
C GLU A 117 -10.80 -8.92 13.70
N ILE A 118 -11.11 -8.05 12.74
CA ILE A 118 -10.10 -7.29 12.00
C ILE A 118 -9.40 -6.31 12.95
N GLU A 119 -10.17 -5.58 13.76
CA GLU A 119 -9.63 -4.67 14.77
C GLU A 119 -8.82 -5.40 15.84
N ARG A 120 -9.30 -6.55 16.33
CA ARG A 120 -8.57 -7.38 17.30
C ARG A 120 -7.24 -7.87 16.73
N ARG A 121 -7.22 -8.35 15.49
CA ARG A 121 -5.98 -8.81 14.83
C ARG A 121 -4.98 -7.68 14.62
N ALA A 122 -5.45 -6.51 14.19
CA ALA A 122 -4.61 -5.33 14.04
C ALA A 122 -4.01 -4.88 15.39
N ALA A 123 -4.79 -4.93 16.47
CA ALA A 123 -4.31 -4.61 17.81
C ALA A 123 -3.28 -5.64 18.31
N GLU A 124 -3.50 -6.94 18.09
CA GLU A 124 -2.56 -8.01 18.47
C GLU A 124 -1.22 -7.89 17.72
N GLU A 125 -1.25 -7.61 16.41
CA GLU A 125 -0.03 -7.38 15.62
C GLU A 125 0.73 -6.12 16.05
N ALA A 126 0.02 -5.03 16.35
CA ALA A 126 0.64 -3.81 16.86
C ALA A 126 1.33 -4.01 18.22
N ILE A 127 0.70 -4.77 19.13
CA ILE A 127 1.28 -5.13 20.44
C ILE A 127 2.54 -5.97 20.25
N LYS A 128 2.52 -6.94 19.33
CA LYS A 128 3.68 -7.78 19.04
C LYS A 128 4.86 -6.96 18.49
N LEU A 129 4.61 -6.06 17.56
CA LEU A 129 5.65 -5.17 17.01
C LEU A 129 6.23 -4.23 18.06
N LEU A 130 5.41 -3.75 19.01
CA LEU A 130 5.88 -2.93 20.12
C LEU A 130 6.76 -3.72 21.10
N ALA A 131 6.42 -4.98 21.39
CA ALA A 131 7.22 -5.86 22.23
C ALA A 131 8.59 -6.17 21.59
N GLU A 132 8.61 -6.50 20.29
CA GLU A 132 9.85 -6.73 19.54
C GLU A 132 10.72 -5.47 19.46
N ALA A 133 10.12 -4.28 19.33
CA ALA A 133 10.84 -3.02 19.32
C ALA A 133 11.46 -2.66 20.70
N GLN A 134 10.81 -3.04 21.80
CA GLN A 134 11.35 -2.86 23.15
C GLN A 134 12.55 -3.76 23.42
N GLU A 135 12.53 -5.01 22.94
CA GLU A 135 13.64 -5.96 23.09
C GLU A 135 14.90 -5.56 22.30
N ILE A 136 14.75 -4.73 21.26
CA ILE A 136 15.86 -4.16 20.47
C ILE A 136 16.49 -2.93 21.16
N CYS A 137 15.79 -2.32 22.13
CA CYS A 137 16.23 -1.08 22.80
C CYS A 137 16.82 -1.31 24.21
N GLU A 138 16.87 -2.56 24.70
CA GLU A 138 17.62 -2.98 25.91
C GLU A 138 18.99 -3.57 25.54
#